data_AF-A0A9W9D0T4-F1
#
_entry.id   AF-A0A9W9D0T4-F1
#
_cell.length_a   1.000
_cell.length_b   1.000
_cell.length_c   1.000
_cell.angle_alpha   90.00
_cell.angle_beta   90.00
_cell.angle_gamma   90.00
#
_symmetry.space_group_name_H-M   'P 1'
#
loop_
_entity.id
_entity.type
_entity.pdbx_description
1 polymer ?
#
loop_
_entity_poly.entity_id
_entity_poly.type
_entity_poly.pdbx_seq_one_letter_code
_entity_poly.pdbx_strand_id
1 'polypeptide(L)'
;MLVSWNRLIRFAATDGRVLRGEPILPNPNFDLGQTNEKTELQAKVVIGDDLYDTTGKTRVSDEIVTVRKLLGPLGQGDVDIIRCVGLNYAKHIREAGRSPPPFPFIFFKPNTCIHDFGADVIVPKIAQDNQADYEGELVLVLGKDAKDVKLEDALDYVAAYTAGNDISSRKLQRDPKLAGGVPQWGFSKGFDTFAPLGPALVRPDLIGDYKDLLLQTIAWEQV
;
A
#
# COMPACT_ATOMS: atom_id res chain seq x y z
N MET A 1 6.04 -18.21 -0.78
CA MET A 1 4.63 -18.57 -1.12
C MET A 1 4.35 -18.12 -2.55
N LEU A 2 3.51 -18.82 -3.34
CA LEU A 2 3.14 -18.37 -4.69
C LEU A 2 1.62 -18.28 -4.83
N VAL A 3 1.09 -17.06 -4.90
CA VAL A 3 -0.33 -16.79 -5.11
C VAL A 3 -0.73 -17.04 -6.57
N SER A 4 -2.04 -17.22 -6.81
CA SER A 4 -2.59 -17.65 -8.12
C SER A 4 -2.53 -16.59 -9.22
N TRP A 5 -2.07 -15.38 -8.92
CA TRP A 5 -2.06 -14.21 -9.80
C TRP A 5 -0.67 -13.56 -9.80
N ASN A 6 -0.36 -12.85 -10.87
CA ASN A 6 0.90 -12.13 -11.06
C ASN A 6 0.80 -10.70 -10.51
N ARG A 7 -0.25 -9.99 -10.92
CA ARG A 7 -0.61 -8.65 -10.44
C ARG A 7 -2.09 -8.68 -10.11
N LEU A 8 -2.48 -8.17 -8.96
CA LEU A 8 -3.87 -8.08 -8.55
C LEU A 8 -4.30 -6.62 -8.52
N ILE A 9 -5.36 -6.31 -9.24
CA ILE A 9 -6.08 -5.04 -9.13
C ILE A 9 -7.47 -5.27 -8.54
N ARG A 10 -7.97 -4.28 -7.79
CA ARG A 10 -9.38 -4.14 -7.46
C ARG A 10 -9.93 -2.96 -8.26
N PHE A 11 -11.09 -3.12 -8.88
CA PHE A 11 -11.59 -2.14 -9.82
C PHE A 11 -13.10 -2.13 -9.94
N ALA A 12 -13.64 -1.00 -10.37
CA ALA A 12 -14.99 -0.92 -10.91
C ALA A 12 -14.95 -1.24 -12.41
N ALA A 13 -15.74 -2.21 -12.85
CA ALA A 13 -15.87 -2.61 -14.25
C ALA A 13 -16.89 -1.73 -14.99
N THR A 14 -16.83 -1.72 -16.32
CA THR A 14 -17.79 -1.01 -17.17
C THR A 14 -19.20 -1.59 -17.09
N ASP A 15 -19.33 -2.87 -16.73
CA ASP A 15 -20.61 -3.54 -16.49
C ASP A 15 -21.24 -3.22 -15.12
N GLY A 16 -20.59 -2.38 -14.31
CA GLY A 16 -21.08 -1.91 -13.01
C GLY A 16 -20.65 -2.74 -11.80
N ARG A 17 -19.99 -3.90 -11.99
CA ARG A 17 -19.47 -4.71 -10.88
C ARG A 17 -18.21 -4.10 -10.27
N VAL A 18 -17.96 -4.38 -8.99
CA VAL A 18 -16.66 -4.17 -8.35
C VAL A 18 -15.99 -5.52 -8.20
N LEU A 19 -14.84 -5.69 -8.83
CA LEU A 19 -14.19 -6.98 -9.00
C LEU A 19 -12.71 -6.90 -8.60
N ARG A 20 -12.11 -8.07 -8.43
CA ARG A 20 -10.66 -8.24 -8.41
C ARG A 20 -10.24 -9.02 -9.65
N GLY A 21 -9.05 -8.72 -10.15
CA GLY A 21 -8.59 -9.34 -11.39
C GLY A 21 -7.10 -9.17 -11.65
N GLU A 22 -6.61 -9.97 -12.58
CA GLU A 22 -5.27 -9.82 -13.14
C GLU A 22 -5.34 -8.93 -14.39
N PRO A 23 -4.65 -7.77 -14.41
CA PRO A 23 -4.71 -6.87 -15.55
C PRO A 23 -3.98 -7.48 -16.76
N ILE A 24 -4.62 -7.40 -17.92
CA ILE A 24 -4.01 -7.75 -19.21
C ILE A 24 -3.27 -6.50 -19.69
N LEU A 25 -1.98 -6.42 -19.38
CA LEU A 25 -1.16 -5.26 -19.72
C LEU A 25 -1.04 -5.13 -21.25
N PRO A 26 -1.30 -3.95 -21.83
CA PRO A 26 -1.10 -3.70 -23.26
C PRO A 26 0.35 -3.92 -23.70
N ASN A 27 1.29 -3.65 -22.81
CA ASN A 27 2.72 -3.92 -22.96
C ASN A 27 3.40 -4.02 -21.58
N PRO A 28 4.64 -4.54 -21.48
CA PRO A 28 5.33 -4.74 -20.20
C PRO A 28 5.60 -3.46 -19.39
N ASN A 29 5.64 -2.30 -20.04
CA ASN A 29 5.95 -1.00 -19.44
C ASN A 29 4.70 -0.15 -19.20
N PHE A 30 3.51 -0.72 -19.33
CA PHE A 30 2.26 0.00 -19.09
C PHE A 30 2.16 0.42 -17.62
N ASP A 31 2.06 1.73 -17.38
CA ASP A 31 1.85 2.28 -16.04
C ASP A 31 0.38 2.13 -15.64
N LEU A 32 0.11 1.14 -14.78
CA LEU A 32 -1.22 0.90 -14.22
C LEU A 32 -1.78 2.14 -13.50
N GLY A 33 -0.93 3.02 -12.96
CA GLY A 33 -1.36 4.25 -12.28
C GLY A 33 -2.08 5.23 -13.20
N GLN A 34 -1.89 5.13 -14.52
CA GLN A 34 -2.53 5.99 -15.53
C GLN A 34 -3.88 5.45 -16.04
N THR A 35 -4.30 4.28 -15.54
CA THR A 35 -5.53 3.60 -15.98
C THR A 35 -6.75 4.47 -15.73
N ASN A 36 -7.55 4.65 -16.79
CA ASN A 36 -8.85 5.31 -16.77
C ASN A 36 -9.75 4.69 -17.85
N GLU A 37 -11.01 5.11 -17.95
CA GLU A 37 -11.97 4.53 -18.89
C GLU A 37 -11.49 4.53 -20.36
N LYS A 38 -10.70 5.53 -20.78
CA LYS A 38 -10.16 5.62 -22.15
C LYS A 38 -8.99 4.66 -22.40
N THR A 39 -8.38 4.13 -21.35
CA THR A 39 -7.29 3.14 -21.50
C THR A 39 -7.82 1.78 -21.93
N GLU A 40 -9.13 1.53 -21.78
CA GLU A 40 -9.78 0.27 -22.11
C GLU A 40 -9.05 -0.96 -21.53
N LEU A 41 -8.38 -0.79 -20.38
CA LEU A 41 -7.63 -1.85 -19.73
C LEU A 41 -8.57 -3.03 -19.46
N GLN A 42 -8.17 -4.22 -19.89
CA GLN A 42 -8.89 -5.44 -19.61
C GLN A 42 -8.27 -6.16 -18.41
N ALA A 43 -9.09 -6.91 -17.68
CA ALA A 43 -8.63 -7.77 -16.61
C ALA A 43 -9.34 -9.12 -16.63
N LYS A 44 -8.59 -10.17 -16.33
CA LYS A 44 -9.14 -11.50 -16.06
C LYS A 44 -9.66 -11.54 -14.63
N VAL A 45 -10.91 -11.92 -14.43
CA VAL A 45 -11.54 -11.92 -13.10
C VAL A 45 -10.89 -12.98 -12.21
N VAL A 46 -10.54 -12.59 -10.98
CA VAL A 46 -10.07 -13.52 -9.94
C VAL A 46 -11.28 -14.05 -9.18
N ILE A 47 -11.39 -15.37 -9.10
CA ILE A 47 -12.47 -16.08 -8.40
C ILE A 47 -11.88 -16.70 -7.13
N GLY A 48 -12.51 -16.48 -5.99
CA GLY A 48 -12.09 -16.98 -4.68
C GLY A 48 -12.10 -15.87 -3.62
N ASP A 49 -12.34 -16.23 -2.37
CA ASP A 49 -12.47 -15.26 -1.27
C ASP A 49 -11.11 -14.90 -0.65
N ASP A 50 -10.19 -15.87 -0.59
CA ASP A 50 -8.85 -15.69 -0.02
C ASP A 50 -7.82 -15.38 -1.12
N LEU A 51 -7.37 -14.13 -1.17
CA LEU A 51 -6.40 -13.65 -2.16
C LEU A 51 -5.02 -14.32 -2.04
N TYR A 52 -4.73 -14.92 -0.90
CA TYR A 52 -3.46 -15.55 -0.57
C TYR A 52 -3.54 -17.08 -0.61
N ASP A 53 -4.69 -17.62 -1.04
CA ASP A 53 -4.88 -19.06 -1.19
C ASP A 53 -3.84 -19.66 -2.15
N THR A 54 -3.29 -20.79 -1.72
CA THR A 54 -2.35 -21.60 -2.49
C THR A 54 -2.89 -22.99 -2.79
N THR A 55 -4.12 -23.29 -2.36
CA THR A 55 -4.77 -24.60 -2.55
C THR A 55 -5.51 -24.70 -3.89
N GLY A 56 -5.69 -23.57 -4.60
CA GLY A 56 -6.34 -23.49 -5.91
C GLY A 56 -7.84 -23.15 -5.85
N LYS A 57 -8.36 -22.83 -4.66
CA LYS A 57 -9.69 -22.25 -4.50
C LYS A 57 -9.74 -20.85 -5.10
N THR A 58 -8.67 -20.08 -4.93
CA THR A 58 -8.49 -18.80 -5.61
C THR A 58 -7.73 -19.00 -6.91
N ARG A 59 -8.27 -18.46 -8.00
CA ARG A 59 -7.68 -18.57 -9.34
C ARG A 59 -8.03 -17.39 -10.23
N VAL A 60 -7.16 -17.10 -11.18
CA VAL A 60 -7.47 -16.23 -12.32
C VAL A 60 -8.35 -17.02 -13.29
N SER A 61 -9.53 -16.51 -13.60
CA SER A 61 -10.48 -17.15 -14.53
C SER A 61 -10.27 -16.70 -15.98
N ASP A 62 -11.04 -17.29 -16.90
CA ASP A 62 -11.08 -16.86 -18.30
C ASP A 62 -12.10 -15.75 -18.57
N GLU A 63 -12.86 -15.32 -17.55
CA GLU A 63 -13.77 -14.18 -17.69
C GLU A 63 -12.95 -12.89 -17.81
N ILE A 64 -13.16 -12.15 -18.90
CA ILE A 64 -12.50 -10.88 -19.16
C ILE A 64 -13.52 -9.75 -19.05
N VAL A 65 -13.15 -8.71 -18.31
CA VAL A 65 -13.96 -7.49 -18.12
C VAL A 65 -13.12 -6.25 -18.39
N THR A 66 -13.77 -5.16 -18.80
CA THR A 66 -13.11 -3.87 -19.00
C THR A 66 -13.11 -3.07 -17.70
N VAL A 67 -11.92 -2.61 -17.31
CA VAL A 67 -11.67 -1.77 -16.14
C VAL A 67 -12.12 -0.35 -16.46
N ARG A 68 -13.11 0.15 -15.72
CA ARG A 68 -13.54 1.55 -15.81
C ARG A 68 -12.68 2.45 -14.91
N LYS A 69 -12.42 2.00 -13.68
CA LYS A 69 -11.65 2.73 -12.67
C LYS A 69 -10.95 1.77 -11.72
N LEU A 70 -9.66 2.01 -11.49
CA LEU A 70 -8.92 1.31 -10.43
C LEU A 70 -9.32 1.83 -9.04
N LEU A 71 -9.34 0.91 -8.09
CA LEU A 71 -9.52 1.17 -6.66
C LEU A 71 -8.22 0.81 -5.93
N GLY A 72 -8.17 1.00 -4.60
CA GLY A 72 -7.10 0.44 -3.79
C GLY A 72 -7.16 -1.10 -3.87
N PRO A 73 -6.03 -1.79 -4.08
CA PRO A 73 -6.03 -3.23 -4.30
C PRO A 73 -6.50 -4.02 -3.06
N LEU A 74 -6.40 -3.40 -1.89
CA LEU A 74 -6.94 -3.89 -0.61
C LEU A 74 -7.90 -2.83 -0.06
N GLY A 75 -9.10 -3.27 0.31
CA GLY A 75 -10.07 -2.48 1.07
C GLY A 75 -9.90 -2.69 2.57
N GLN A 76 -10.63 -1.91 3.36
CA GLN A 76 -10.60 -1.99 4.83
C GLN A 76 -10.86 -3.40 5.37
N GLY A 77 -11.80 -4.14 4.76
CA GLY A 77 -12.16 -5.50 5.18
C GLY A 77 -11.13 -6.57 4.82
N ASP A 78 -10.11 -6.24 4.01
CA ASP A 78 -9.06 -7.19 3.61
C ASP A 78 -7.85 -7.14 4.57
N VAL A 79 -7.81 -6.17 5.50
CA VAL A 79 -6.64 -5.91 6.34
C VAL A 79 -7.06 -5.69 7.78
N ASP A 80 -6.58 -6.53 8.68
CA ASP A 80 -6.86 -6.40 10.11
C ASP A 80 -6.04 -5.28 10.75
N ILE A 81 -4.79 -5.12 10.34
CA ILE A 81 -3.86 -4.17 10.95
C ILE A 81 -2.76 -3.74 9.98
N ILE A 82 -2.41 -2.45 10.03
CA ILE A 82 -1.26 -1.91 9.30
C ILE A 82 -0.11 -1.72 10.29
N ARG A 83 1.01 -2.41 10.04
CA ARG A 83 2.24 -2.27 10.83
C ARG A 83 3.23 -1.41 10.05
N CYS A 84 3.71 -0.34 10.68
CA CYS A 84 4.57 0.64 10.04
C CYS A 84 5.94 0.69 10.73
N VAL A 85 6.98 1.02 9.96
CA VAL A 85 8.35 1.16 10.46
C VAL A 85 8.78 2.61 10.33
N GLY A 86 8.98 3.28 11.46
CA GLY A 86 9.53 4.63 11.50
C GLY A 86 11.05 4.63 11.40
N LEU A 87 11.60 5.72 10.87
CA LEU A 87 13.05 5.98 10.85
C LEU A 87 13.85 4.88 10.14
N ASN A 88 13.36 4.36 9.01
CA ASN A 88 13.98 3.22 8.31
C ASN A 88 14.78 3.60 7.06
N TYR A 89 14.72 4.86 6.60
CA TYR A 89 15.54 5.36 5.50
C TYR A 89 16.70 6.20 6.02
N ALA A 90 17.94 5.74 5.82
CA ALA A 90 19.15 6.40 6.33
C ALA A 90 19.29 7.86 5.87
N LYS A 91 18.77 8.21 4.67
CA LYS A 91 18.72 9.59 4.16
C LYS A 91 17.75 10.45 4.98
N HIS A 92 16.53 9.95 5.22
CA HIS A 92 15.52 10.63 6.04
C HIS A 92 15.98 10.81 7.51
N ILE A 93 16.69 9.83 8.06
CA ILE A 93 17.26 9.88 9.41
C ILE A 93 18.30 11.02 9.53
N ARG A 94 19.15 11.17 8.51
CA ARG A 94 20.15 12.26 8.44
C ARG A 94 19.50 13.62 8.26
N GLU A 95 18.49 13.74 7.39
CA GLU A 95 17.71 14.97 7.18
C GLU A 95 16.96 15.41 8.45
N ALA A 96 16.49 14.46 9.27
CA ALA A 96 15.82 14.73 10.54
C ALA A 96 16.78 14.91 11.73
N GLY A 97 18.11 14.80 11.53
CA GLY A 97 19.11 14.95 12.58
C GLY A 97 19.08 13.88 13.68
N ARG A 98 18.61 12.67 13.36
CA ARG A 98 18.45 11.56 14.33
C ARG A 98 19.50 10.47 14.11
N SER A 99 19.78 9.70 15.14
CA SER A 99 20.43 8.38 15.00
C SER A 99 19.37 7.30 14.86
N PRO A 100 19.56 6.27 14.03
CA PRO A 100 18.64 5.14 13.99
C PRO A 100 18.57 4.48 15.37
N PRO A 101 17.37 4.09 15.84
CA PRO A 101 17.24 3.32 17.08
C PRO A 101 17.93 1.95 16.95
N PRO A 102 18.35 1.32 18.07
CA PRO A 102 18.98 0.00 18.05
C PRO A 102 18.04 -1.13 17.60
N PHE A 103 16.73 -0.87 17.60
CA PHE A 103 15.67 -1.76 17.12
C PHE A 103 14.68 -0.98 16.25
N PRO A 104 14.00 -1.61 15.29
CA PRO A 104 13.00 -0.94 14.46
C PRO A 104 11.93 -0.21 15.30
N PHE A 105 11.64 1.04 14.96
CA PHE A 105 10.58 1.81 15.62
C PHE A 105 9.24 1.45 15.00
N ILE A 106 8.46 0.61 15.67
CA ILE A 106 7.16 0.13 15.17
C ILE A 106 6.01 0.96 15.71
N PHE A 107 5.07 1.30 14.84
CA PHE A 107 3.75 1.83 15.20
C PHE A 107 2.68 1.22 14.31
N PHE A 108 1.42 1.48 14.64
CA PHE A 108 0.28 0.90 13.96
C PHE A 108 -0.66 1.97 13.45
N LYS A 109 -1.30 1.71 12.32
CA LYS A 109 -2.46 2.45 11.83
C LYS A 109 -3.68 1.53 11.84
N PRO A 110 -4.86 2.02 12.25
CA PRO A 110 -6.09 1.25 12.15
C PRO A 110 -6.42 0.97 10.68
N ASN A 111 -7.17 -0.09 10.41
CA ASN A 111 -7.58 -0.42 9.06
C ASN A 111 -8.52 0.63 8.43
N THR A 112 -9.16 1.49 9.23
CA THR A 112 -9.94 2.64 8.75
C THR A 112 -9.09 3.66 7.98
N CYS A 113 -7.76 3.64 8.14
CA CYS A 113 -6.85 4.46 7.35
C CYS A 113 -6.79 4.04 5.88
N ILE A 114 -7.10 2.78 5.54
CA ILE A 114 -6.97 2.26 4.18
C ILE A 114 -7.82 3.09 3.24
N HIS A 115 -7.21 3.52 2.14
CA HIS A 115 -7.89 4.31 1.14
C HIS A 115 -7.64 3.83 -0.28
N ASP A 116 -8.62 4.09 -1.15
CA ASP A 116 -8.55 3.70 -2.55
C ASP A 116 -7.48 4.50 -3.29
N PHE A 117 -6.85 3.85 -4.26
CA PHE A 117 -5.96 4.50 -5.22
C PHE A 117 -6.69 5.62 -5.98
N GLY A 118 -6.07 6.78 -6.07
CA GLY A 118 -6.61 7.95 -6.78
C GLY A 118 -7.82 8.60 -6.12
N ALA A 119 -8.13 8.29 -4.86
CA ALA A 119 -9.14 8.98 -4.08
C ALA A 119 -8.52 10.08 -3.19
N ASP A 120 -9.29 11.13 -2.91
CA ASP A 120 -8.82 12.28 -2.14
C ASP A 120 -8.60 11.91 -0.66
N VAL A 121 -7.39 12.15 -0.16
CA VAL A 121 -7.08 12.04 1.27
C VAL A 121 -7.78 13.17 2.03
N ILE A 122 -8.59 12.82 3.01
CA ILE A 122 -9.34 13.77 3.82
C ILE A 122 -8.50 14.20 5.02
N VAL A 123 -7.96 15.42 4.97
CA VAL A 123 -7.23 16.01 6.10
C VAL A 123 -8.24 16.53 7.13
N PRO A 124 -8.28 16.00 8.37
CA PRO A 124 -9.25 16.43 9.38
C PRO A 124 -8.94 17.85 9.86
N LYS A 125 -9.95 18.57 10.35
CA LYS A 125 -9.83 19.98 10.80
C LYS A 125 -8.65 20.25 11.74
N ILE A 126 -8.36 19.32 12.65
CA ILE A 126 -7.24 19.42 13.60
C ILE A 126 -5.85 19.40 12.93
N ALA A 127 -5.76 18.95 11.67
CA ALA A 127 -4.53 18.80 10.89
C ALA A 127 -4.47 19.72 9.65
N GLN A 128 -5.44 20.62 9.46
CA GLN A 128 -5.54 21.51 8.28
C GLN A 128 -4.62 22.75 8.34
N ASP A 129 -3.81 22.90 9.39
CA ASP A 129 -2.88 24.02 9.59
C ASP A 129 -1.48 23.72 9.01
N ASN A 130 -1.44 23.24 7.75
CA ASN A 130 -0.25 22.90 6.98
C ASN A 130 0.70 21.92 7.68
N GLN A 131 0.13 20.91 8.36
CA GLN A 131 0.92 19.87 9.03
C GLN A 131 0.75 18.47 8.44
N ALA A 132 -0.19 18.29 7.52
CA ALA A 132 -0.33 17.04 6.78
C ALA A 132 0.85 16.90 5.80
N ASP A 133 1.46 15.73 5.80
CA ASP A 133 2.66 15.42 5.04
C ASP A 133 2.57 14.02 4.45
N TYR A 134 3.17 13.83 3.27
CA TYR A 134 3.21 12.56 2.57
C TYR A 134 4.50 11.79 2.90
N GLU A 135 4.40 10.47 2.89
CA GLU A 135 5.54 9.56 3.03
C GLU A 135 5.28 8.39 2.07
N GLY A 136 5.82 8.45 0.86
CA GLY A 136 5.74 7.31 -0.06
C GLY A 136 6.57 6.15 0.49
N GLU A 137 5.96 4.96 0.57
CA GLU A 137 6.53 3.78 1.22
C GLU A 137 6.33 2.52 0.35
N LEU A 138 7.31 1.62 0.39
CA LEU A 138 7.12 0.24 -0.09
C LEU A 138 6.32 -0.53 0.95
N VAL A 139 5.19 -1.11 0.53
CA VAL A 139 4.30 -1.88 1.41
C VAL A 139 4.43 -3.36 1.10
N LEU A 140 4.63 -4.16 2.16
CA LEU A 140 4.65 -5.61 2.11
C LEU A 140 3.29 -6.15 2.58
N VAL A 141 2.75 -7.10 1.84
CA VAL A 141 1.52 -7.81 2.20
C VAL A 141 1.89 -9.23 2.64
N LEU A 142 1.60 -9.55 3.90
CA LEU A 142 1.84 -10.88 4.44
C LEU A 142 0.73 -11.83 4.00
N GLY A 143 1.10 -13.00 3.46
CA GLY A 143 0.14 -14.01 3.00
C GLY A 143 -0.09 -15.18 3.97
N LYS A 144 0.68 -15.24 5.05
CA LYS A 144 0.57 -16.26 6.09
C LYS A 144 1.02 -15.71 7.44
N ASP A 145 0.52 -16.33 8.51
CA ASP A 145 0.89 -15.99 9.87
C ASP A 145 2.40 -16.15 10.10
N ALA A 146 3.01 -15.16 10.77
CA ALA A 146 4.43 -15.11 11.06
C ALA A 146 4.68 -14.92 12.56
N LYS A 147 5.52 -15.77 13.15
CA LYS A 147 5.98 -15.64 14.54
C LYS A 147 7.38 -16.22 14.67
N ASP A 148 8.29 -15.47 15.31
CA ASP A 148 9.69 -15.87 15.55
C ASP A 148 10.40 -16.40 14.28
N VAL A 149 10.09 -15.77 13.13
CA VAL A 149 10.61 -16.13 11.81
C VAL A 149 12.09 -15.77 11.71
N LYS A 150 12.90 -16.69 11.18
CA LYS A 150 14.31 -16.43 10.92
C LYS A 150 14.48 -15.39 9.83
N LEU A 151 15.58 -14.64 9.86
CA LEU A 151 15.82 -13.57 8.90
C LEU A 151 15.85 -14.10 7.46
N GLU A 152 16.48 -15.25 7.24
CA GLU A 152 16.58 -15.90 5.93
C GLU A 152 15.22 -16.34 5.35
N ASP A 153 14.24 -16.61 6.22
CA ASP A 153 12.91 -17.09 5.83
C ASP A 153 11.90 -15.93 5.69
N ALA A 154 12.27 -14.70 6.04
CA ALA A 154 11.33 -13.58 6.21
C ALA A 154 10.53 -13.28 4.93
N LEU A 155 11.19 -13.30 3.76
CA LEU A 155 10.53 -12.98 2.49
C LEU A 155 9.56 -14.08 2.01
N ASP A 156 9.65 -15.29 2.55
CA ASP A 156 8.72 -16.38 2.20
C ASP A 156 7.30 -16.15 2.72
N TYR A 157 7.13 -15.22 3.66
CA TYR A 157 5.85 -14.80 4.26
C TYR A 157 5.20 -13.65 3.49
N VAL A 158 5.92 -13.00 2.58
CA VAL A 158 5.40 -11.92 1.74
C VAL A 158 4.66 -12.52 0.55
N ALA A 159 3.36 -12.26 0.46
CA ALA A 159 2.55 -12.66 -0.70
C ALA A 159 2.66 -11.65 -1.84
N ALA A 160 2.82 -10.38 -1.53
CA ALA A 160 2.87 -9.32 -2.51
C ALA A 160 3.49 -8.03 -1.97
N TYR A 161 3.81 -7.12 -2.89
CA TYR A 161 4.15 -5.75 -2.59
C TYR A 161 3.18 -4.79 -3.26
N THR A 162 3.09 -3.58 -2.72
CA THR A 162 2.40 -2.45 -3.33
C THR A 162 3.07 -1.14 -2.92
N ALA A 163 2.69 -0.02 -3.53
CA ALA A 163 3.07 1.29 -3.02
C ALA A 163 2.01 1.78 -2.01
N GLY A 164 2.46 2.51 -1.01
CA GLY A 164 1.58 3.16 -0.04
C GLY A 164 2.04 4.57 0.27
N ASN A 165 1.16 5.34 0.92
CA ASN A 165 1.50 6.65 1.47
C ASN A 165 1.19 6.67 2.97
N ASP A 166 2.20 6.82 3.82
CA ASP A 166 2.02 6.97 5.27
C ASP A 166 1.78 8.43 5.66
N ILE A 167 0.58 8.91 5.33
CA ILE A 167 0.18 10.28 5.59
C ILE A 167 0.28 10.58 7.09
N SER A 168 0.85 11.76 7.40
CA SER A 168 1.28 12.12 8.74
C SER A 168 0.91 13.55 9.09
N SER A 169 0.38 13.77 10.30
CA SER A 169 0.16 15.09 10.88
C SER A 169 1.36 15.51 11.75
N ARG A 170 2.28 16.31 11.21
CA ARG A 170 3.61 16.55 11.80
C ARG A 170 3.61 17.25 13.16
N LYS A 171 2.72 18.22 13.40
CA LYS A 171 2.65 18.88 14.71
C LYS A 171 2.07 17.93 15.74
N LEU A 172 1.00 17.21 15.41
CA LEU A 172 0.44 16.15 16.26
C LEU A 172 1.42 14.98 16.49
N GLN A 173 2.42 14.80 15.62
CA GLN A 173 3.48 13.79 15.76
C GLN A 173 4.65 14.27 16.66
N ARG A 174 5.00 15.56 16.63
CA ARG A 174 6.31 16.03 17.13
C ARG A 174 6.25 17.21 18.09
N ASP A 175 5.21 18.04 18.06
CA ASP A 175 5.10 19.21 18.94
C ASP A 175 4.81 18.74 20.38
N PRO A 176 5.70 18.97 21.36
CA PRO A 176 5.48 18.52 22.74
C PRO A 176 4.22 19.10 23.38
N LYS A 177 3.73 20.26 22.92
CA LYS A 177 2.48 20.86 23.40
C LYS A 177 1.23 20.09 22.93
N LEU A 178 1.35 19.34 21.84
CA LEU A 178 0.24 18.59 21.22
C LEU A 178 0.41 17.08 21.44
N ALA A 179 1.60 16.55 21.21
CA ALA A 179 1.94 15.14 21.27
C ALA A 179 2.36 14.66 22.68
N GLY A 180 2.58 15.59 23.61
CA GLY A 180 3.12 15.31 24.94
C GLY A 180 4.62 15.01 24.92
N GLY A 181 5.18 14.67 26.10
CA GLY A 181 6.61 14.37 26.25
C GLY A 181 7.06 13.06 25.63
N VAL A 182 6.13 12.14 25.34
CA VAL A 182 6.39 10.84 24.69
C VAL A 182 5.40 10.67 23.53
N PRO A 183 5.76 11.11 22.31
CA PRO A 183 4.83 11.10 21.18
C PRO A 183 4.36 9.70 20.79
N GLN A 184 3.04 9.54 20.65
CA GLN A 184 2.40 8.31 20.16
C GLN A 184 1.98 8.51 18.70
N TRP A 185 2.69 7.89 17.76
CA TRP A 185 2.52 8.19 16.34
C TRP A 185 1.20 7.69 15.76
N GLY A 186 0.57 6.71 16.40
CA GLY A 186 -0.76 6.20 16.02
C GLY A 186 -1.82 7.30 15.93
N PHE A 187 -1.79 8.32 16.81
CA PHE A 187 -2.74 9.44 16.71
C PHE A 187 -2.46 10.32 15.49
N SER A 188 -1.22 10.74 15.30
CA SER A 188 -0.83 11.65 14.21
C SER A 188 -0.93 11.04 12.80
N LYS A 189 -0.96 9.71 12.71
CA LYS A 189 -0.96 8.96 11.46
C LYS A 189 -2.24 8.14 11.25
N GLY A 190 -3.04 7.94 12.29
CA GLY A 190 -4.18 7.02 12.28
C GLY A 190 -5.53 7.60 11.88
N PHE A 191 -5.57 8.76 11.22
CA PHE A 191 -6.82 9.32 10.71
C PHE A 191 -7.34 8.51 9.52
N ASP A 192 -8.66 8.48 9.33
CA ASP A 192 -9.25 7.84 8.15
C ASP A 192 -8.63 8.41 6.87
N THR A 193 -8.50 7.56 5.83
CA THR A 193 -7.84 7.86 4.54
C THR A 193 -6.32 8.06 4.57
N PHE A 194 -5.64 7.98 5.71
CA PHE A 194 -4.19 8.25 5.81
C PHE A 194 -3.27 7.08 5.37
N ALA A 195 -3.82 6.02 4.79
CA ALA A 195 -3.08 4.91 4.19
C ALA A 195 -3.63 4.54 2.80
N PRO A 196 -3.56 5.43 1.79
CA PRO A 196 -3.84 5.03 0.42
C PRO A 196 -2.81 3.99 -0.03
N LEU A 197 -3.30 2.94 -0.70
CA LEU A 197 -2.50 1.83 -1.22
C LEU A 197 -2.79 1.67 -2.72
N GLY A 198 -1.79 1.24 -3.50
CA GLY A 198 -2.01 0.81 -4.88
C GLY A 198 -0.93 1.24 -5.87
N PRO A 199 -1.23 1.18 -7.18
CA PRO A 199 -2.53 0.79 -7.77
C PRO A 199 -2.82 -0.72 -7.77
N ALA A 200 -1.81 -1.57 -7.52
CA ALA A 200 -1.92 -3.02 -7.62
C ALA A 200 -1.09 -3.72 -6.54
N LEU A 201 -1.44 -4.98 -6.23
CA LEU A 201 -0.50 -5.91 -5.59
C LEU A 201 0.34 -6.57 -6.68
N VAL A 202 1.63 -6.73 -6.43
CA VAL A 202 2.57 -7.38 -7.36
C VAL A 202 3.25 -8.53 -6.64
N ARG A 203 3.24 -9.71 -7.26
CA ARG A 203 3.86 -10.93 -6.71
C ARG A 203 5.38 -10.77 -6.62
N PRO A 204 6.04 -11.29 -5.56
CA PRO A 204 7.47 -11.06 -5.29
C PRO A 204 8.43 -11.38 -6.44
N ASP A 205 8.22 -12.47 -7.16
CA ASP A 205 9.06 -12.93 -8.27
C ASP A 205 9.09 -11.94 -9.46
N LEU A 206 8.10 -11.07 -9.59
CA LEU A 206 8.02 -10.09 -10.67
C LEU A 206 8.73 -8.76 -10.37
N ILE A 207 9.05 -8.51 -9.10
CA ILE A 207 9.65 -7.26 -8.65
C ILE A 207 11.18 -7.31 -8.75
N GLY A 208 11.77 -8.51 -8.70
CA GLY A 208 13.21 -8.68 -8.69
C GLY A 208 13.82 -8.46 -7.30
N ASP A 209 15.09 -8.05 -7.25
CA ASP A 209 15.75 -7.72 -5.97
C ASP A 209 15.17 -6.42 -5.40
N TYR A 210 14.67 -6.48 -4.16
CA TYR A 210 14.12 -5.32 -3.46
C TYR A 210 15.11 -4.16 -3.32
N LYS A 211 16.43 -4.43 -3.43
CA LYS A 211 17.49 -3.42 -3.38
C LYS A 211 17.53 -2.52 -4.61
N ASP A 212 16.97 -2.97 -5.73
CA ASP A 212 16.99 -2.24 -7.01
C ASP A 212 15.71 -1.43 -7.24
N LEU A 213 14.80 -1.39 -6.26
CA LEU A 213 13.55 -0.66 -6.36
C LEU A 213 13.75 0.83 -6.11
N LEU A 214 13.33 1.62 -7.09
CA LEU A 214 13.19 3.06 -6.96
C LEU A 214 11.84 3.40 -6.35
N LEU A 215 11.87 4.08 -5.21
CA LEU A 215 10.69 4.69 -4.60
C LEU A 215 10.80 6.21 -4.72
N GLN A 216 9.83 6.83 -5.37
CA GLN A 216 9.77 8.27 -5.59
C GLN A 216 8.39 8.79 -5.23
N THR A 217 8.35 9.91 -4.51
CA THR A 217 7.12 10.67 -4.30
C THR A 217 7.22 12.00 -5.05
N ILE A 218 6.21 12.30 -5.86
CA ILE A 218 6.14 13.52 -6.66
C ILE A 218 4.95 14.32 -6.14
N ALA A 219 5.18 15.58 -5.76
CA ALA A 219 4.14 16.51 -5.35
C ALA A 219 4.35 17.84 -6.08
N TRP A 220 3.29 18.36 -6.72
CA TRP A 220 3.25 19.69 -7.34
C TRP A 220 4.35 19.99 -8.39
N GLU A 221 4.30 19.39 -9.58
CA GLU A 221 5.15 19.71 -10.77
C GLU A 221 6.56 20.29 -10.49
N GLN A 222 7.28 19.73 -9.52
CA GLN A 222 8.68 20.03 -9.28
C GLN A 222 9.44 18.71 -9.33
N VAL A 223 9.96 18.45 -10.53
CA VAL A 223 11.02 17.48 -10.81
C VAL A 223 12.35 18.12 -10.43
#